data_AF-A0A843RPB6-F1
#
_entry.id   AF-A0A843RPB6-F1
#
_cell.length_a   1.000
_cell.length_b   1.000
_cell.length_c   1.000
_cell.angle_alpha   90.00
_cell.angle_beta   90.00
_cell.angle_gamma   90.00
#
_symmetry.space_group_name_H-M   'P 1'
#
loop_
_entity.id
_entity.type
_entity.pdbx_description
1 polymer ?
#
loop_
_entity_poly.entity_id
_entity_poly.type
_entity_poly.pdbx_seq_one_letter_code
_entity_poly.pdbx_strand_id
1 'polypeptide(L)'
;LLNVIGGVPFKARAYERAARALENLPGDFDALVKSRRLTQIDGVGNALAAVIEEIYRTGESAMLQQIRGEMPPGVVELNAISGLSLKKIIALHEALRIEGMADLQRACQEGLVRAVKGFGQKAEAKILAAIEKLENREDRTLLDHALAEAEAVLHYLRDAPEIAQCDIAGSLRRRKETVRQIHMIAASGDPKAVID
;
A
#
# COMPACT_ATOMS: atom_id res chain seq x y z
N LEU A 1 6.04 6.15 2.33
CA LEU A 1 7.20 7.00 2.70
C LEU A 1 7.02 7.66 4.06
N LEU A 2 6.00 8.50 4.27
CA LEU A 2 5.78 9.14 5.59
C LEU A 2 5.66 8.13 6.75
N ASN A 3 4.93 7.02 6.54
CA ASN A 3 4.85 5.92 7.50
C ASN A 3 6.22 5.27 7.78
N VAL A 4 7.06 5.15 6.75
CA VAL A 4 8.38 4.50 6.83
C VAL A 4 9.38 5.38 7.58
N ILE A 5 9.30 6.70 7.38
CA ILE A 5 10.20 7.69 7.98
C ILE A 5 9.96 7.85 9.50
N GLY A 6 8.79 7.39 9.99
CA GLY A 6 8.41 7.61 11.38
C GLY A 6 8.16 9.08 11.69
N GLY A 7 7.81 9.88 10.67
CA GLY A 7 7.37 11.26 10.85
C GLY A 7 6.07 11.34 11.66
N VAL A 8 5.51 12.55 11.82
CA VAL A 8 4.29 12.76 12.60
C VAL A 8 3.17 11.83 12.10
N PRO A 9 2.73 10.80 12.87
CA PRO A 9 1.76 9.80 12.40
C PRO A 9 0.41 10.40 11.99
N PHE A 10 0.14 11.61 12.48
CA PHE A 10 -1.00 12.42 12.06
C PHE A 10 -0.94 12.80 10.58
N LYS A 11 0.24 13.19 10.06
CA LYS A 11 0.39 13.60 8.66
C LYS A 11 0.11 12.44 7.71
N ALA A 12 0.69 11.27 7.94
CA ALA A 12 0.46 10.11 7.08
C ALA A 12 -1.03 9.73 7.03
N ARG A 13 -1.69 9.69 8.19
CA ARG A 13 -3.15 9.45 8.28
C ARG A 13 -3.97 10.54 7.58
N ALA A 14 -3.55 11.80 7.64
CA ALA A 14 -4.22 12.89 6.93
C ALA A 14 -4.13 12.71 5.40
N TYR A 15 -2.97 12.31 4.88
CA TYR A 15 -2.81 11.98 3.45
C TYR A 15 -3.68 10.78 3.05
N GLU A 16 -3.69 9.71 3.84
CA GLU A 16 -4.53 8.52 3.57
C GLU A 16 -6.02 8.87 3.59
N ARG A 17 -6.47 9.66 4.57
CA ARG A 17 -7.86 10.14 4.63
C ARG A 17 -8.23 11.01 3.44
N ALA A 18 -7.37 11.95 3.05
CA ALA A 18 -7.60 12.79 1.88
C ALA A 18 -7.63 11.99 0.58
N ALA A 19 -6.73 11.01 0.42
CA ALA A 19 -6.75 10.11 -0.75
C ALA A 19 -8.07 9.33 -0.84
N ARG A 20 -8.53 8.73 0.27
CA ARG A 20 -9.85 8.05 0.32
C ARG A 20 -11.02 8.98 0.04
N ALA A 21 -10.97 10.21 0.55
CA ALA A 21 -12.01 11.20 0.31
C ALA A 21 -12.08 11.61 -1.17
N LEU A 22 -10.93 11.73 -1.83
CA LEU A 22 -10.83 12.01 -3.27
C LEU A 22 -11.29 10.82 -4.13
N GLU A 23 -10.91 9.59 -3.79
CA GLU A 23 -11.35 8.38 -4.50
C GLU A 23 -12.88 8.20 -4.49
N ASN A 24 -13.53 8.62 -3.41
CA ASN A 24 -14.98 8.52 -3.23
C ASN A 24 -15.72 9.82 -3.55
N LEU A 25 -15.04 10.83 -4.08
CA LEU A 25 -15.64 12.15 -4.32
C LEU A 25 -16.67 12.06 -5.46
N PRO A 26 -17.96 12.36 -5.20
CA PRO A 26 -18.94 12.43 -6.27
C PRO A 26 -18.80 13.73 -7.08
N GLY A 27 -19.03 13.65 -8.38
CA GLY A 27 -19.09 14.81 -9.26
C GLY A 27 -17.77 15.14 -9.96
N ASP A 28 -17.68 16.38 -10.47
CA ASP A 28 -16.56 16.83 -11.29
C ASP A 28 -15.44 17.42 -10.44
N PHE A 29 -14.36 16.66 -10.30
CA PHE A 29 -13.15 17.08 -9.59
C PHE A 29 -12.51 18.33 -10.22
N ASP A 30 -12.54 18.47 -11.54
CA ASP A 30 -11.93 19.58 -12.28
C ASP A 30 -12.58 20.91 -11.89
N ALA A 31 -13.92 20.95 -11.88
CA ALA A 31 -14.69 22.10 -11.44
C ALA A 31 -14.42 22.48 -9.98
N LEU A 32 -14.22 21.49 -9.11
CA LEU A 32 -13.96 21.70 -7.69
C LEU A 32 -12.58 22.33 -7.44
N VAL A 33 -11.56 21.87 -8.17
CA VAL A 33 -10.22 22.48 -8.14
C VAL A 33 -10.25 23.91 -8.70
N LYS A 34 -10.86 24.12 -9.87
CA LYS A 34 -10.94 25.46 -10.51
C LYS A 34 -11.69 26.48 -9.67
N SER A 35 -12.72 26.04 -8.94
CA SER A 35 -13.48 26.88 -8.01
C SER A 35 -12.81 27.08 -6.64
N ARG A 36 -11.61 26.50 -6.40
CA ARG A 36 -10.86 26.56 -5.14
C ARG A 36 -11.66 26.07 -3.92
N ARG A 37 -12.48 25.03 -4.12
CA ARG A 37 -13.35 24.46 -3.09
C ARG A 37 -12.83 23.15 -2.50
N LEU A 38 -11.55 22.82 -2.72
CA LEU A 38 -10.91 21.59 -2.21
C LEU A 38 -11.03 21.42 -0.69
N THR A 39 -11.06 22.52 0.06
CA THR A 39 -11.19 22.51 1.52
C THR A 39 -12.59 22.14 2.02
N GLN A 40 -13.57 22.01 1.13
CA GLN A 40 -14.91 21.53 1.45
C GLN A 40 -14.98 19.99 1.49
N ILE A 41 -13.95 19.31 0.99
CA ILE A 41 -13.84 17.85 1.06
C ILE A 41 -13.46 17.50 2.50
N ASP A 42 -14.27 16.67 3.16
CA ASP A 42 -13.97 16.21 4.52
C ASP A 42 -12.61 15.49 4.57
N GLY A 43 -11.79 15.85 5.56
CA GLY A 43 -10.40 15.39 5.66
C GLY A 43 -9.37 16.16 4.82
N VAL A 44 -9.77 17.17 4.02
CA VAL A 44 -8.85 18.00 3.24
C VAL A 44 -8.75 19.42 3.83
N GLY A 45 -7.68 19.67 4.58
CA GLY A 45 -7.34 21.02 5.07
C GLY A 45 -6.53 21.85 4.05
N ASN A 46 -6.29 23.13 4.36
CA ASN A 46 -5.57 24.08 3.49
C ASN A 46 -4.22 23.54 2.96
N ALA A 47 -3.44 22.89 3.81
CA ALA A 47 -2.14 22.33 3.41
C ALA A 47 -2.28 21.18 2.39
N LEU A 48 -3.27 20.31 2.58
CA LEU A 48 -3.54 19.21 1.64
C LEU A 48 -4.16 19.75 0.35
N ALA A 49 -5.05 20.73 0.44
CA ALA A 49 -5.61 21.40 -0.74
C ALA A 49 -4.52 22.01 -1.63
N ALA A 50 -3.51 22.66 -1.04
CA ALA A 50 -2.37 23.19 -1.79
C ALA A 50 -1.57 22.09 -2.50
N VAL A 51 -1.33 20.96 -1.84
CA VAL A 51 -0.64 19.81 -2.45
C VAL A 51 -1.47 19.18 -3.57
N ILE A 52 -2.79 19.06 -3.38
CA ILE A 52 -3.69 18.53 -4.41
C ILE A 52 -3.72 19.45 -5.63
N GLU A 53 -3.77 20.77 -5.42
CA GLU A 53 -3.75 21.78 -6.49
C GLU A 53 -2.41 21.79 -7.25
N GLU A 54 -1.30 21.61 -6.54
CA GLU A 54 0.03 21.42 -7.14
C GLU A 54 0.03 20.20 -8.07
N ILE A 55 -0.34 19.03 -7.54
CA ILE A 55 -0.39 17.78 -8.32
C ILE A 55 -1.33 17.89 -9.51
N TYR A 56 -2.49 18.51 -9.34
CA TYR A 56 -3.44 18.70 -10.44
C TYR A 56 -2.86 19.58 -11.56
N ARG A 57 -2.06 20.61 -11.23
CA ARG A 57 -1.47 21.52 -12.22
C ARG A 57 -0.22 20.97 -12.89
N THR A 58 0.67 20.34 -12.12
CA THR A 58 2.01 19.99 -12.57
C THR A 58 2.17 18.49 -12.83
N GLY A 59 1.29 17.66 -12.29
CA GLY A 59 1.46 16.20 -12.21
C GLY A 59 2.45 15.76 -11.13
N GLU A 60 2.99 16.70 -10.34
CA GLU A 60 4.07 16.44 -9.38
C GLU A 60 3.77 17.00 -7.99
N SER A 61 4.48 16.51 -6.97
CA SER A 61 4.43 17.04 -5.62
C SER A 61 5.84 17.34 -5.12
N ALA A 62 6.15 18.61 -4.86
CA ALA A 62 7.46 19.01 -4.35
C ALA A 62 7.81 18.31 -3.03
N MET A 63 6.83 18.16 -2.13
CA MET A 63 7.02 17.45 -0.86
C MET A 63 7.39 15.97 -1.09
N LEU A 64 6.74 15.30 -2.04
CA LEU A 64 7.07 13.91 -2.37
C LEU A 64 8.50 13.81 -2.93
N GLN A 65 8.88 14.72 -3.82
CA GLN A 65 10.21 14.74 -4.42
C GLN A 65 11.30 14.98 -3.37
N GLN A 66 11.08 15.92 -2.46
CA GLN A 66 12.01 16.18 -1.36
C GLN A 66 12.20 14.93 -0.50
N ILE A 67 11.11 14.29 -0.07
CA ILE A 67 11.18 13.09 0.77
C ILE A 67 11.86 11.93 0.04
N ARG A 68 11.62 11.79 -1.28
CA ARG A 68 12.30 10.78 -2.09
C ARG A 68 13.79 11.04 -2.21
N GLY A 69 14.22 12.30 -2.35
CA GLY A 69 15.63 12.67 -2.45
C GLY A 69 16.43 12.40 -1.17
N GLU A 70 15.78 12.39 -0.01
CA GLU A 70 16.41 12.10 1.29
C GLU A 70 16.52 10.59 1.59
N MET A 71 15.92 9.72 0.76
CA MET A 71 15.76 8.30 1.07
C MET A 71 16.33 7.40 -0.04
N PRO A 72 16.84 6.20 0.30
CA PRO A 72 17.19 5.20 -0.71
C PRO A 72 15.98 4.87 -1.60
N PRO A 73 16.16 4.69 -2.93
CA PRO A 73 15.05 4.49 -3.87
C PRO A 73 14.07 3.38 -3.45
N GLY A 74 14.58 2.21 -3.05
CA GLY A 74 13.80 1.05 -2.63
C GLY A 74 13.46 1.01 -1.15
N VAL A 75 13.53 2.13 -0.41
CA VAL A 75 13.26 2.15 1.03
C VAL A 75 11.90 1.56 1.40
N VAL A 76 10.87 1.74 0.56
CA VAL A 76 9.53 1.21 0.80
C VAL A 76 9.50 -0.31 0.66
N GLU A 77 10.11 -0.83 -0.41
CA GLU A 77 10.19 -2.27 -0.68
C GLU A 77 11.02 -2.97 0.41
N LEU A 78 12.19 -2.42 0.73
CA LEU A 78 13.08 -2.95 1.75
C LEU A 78 12.45 -2.93 3.15
N ASN A 79 11.61 -1.94 3.45
CA ASN A 79 10.92 -1.86 4.73
C ASN A 79 9.83 -2.94 4.91
N ALA A 80 9.34 -3.55 3.82
CA ALA A 80 8.42 -4.68 3.90
C ALA A 80 9.11 -5.96 4.42
N ILE A 81 10.45 -6.02 4.38
CA ILE A 81 11.23 -7.16 4.85
C ILE A 81 11.24 -7.17 6.38
N SER A 82 10.69 -8.24 6.96
CA SER A 82 10.68 -8.42 8.41
C SER A 82 12.08 -8.35 9.02
N GLY A 83 12.31 -7.35 9.87
CA GLY A 83 13.58 -7.13 10.56
C GLY A 83 14.43 -5.98 10.02
N LEU A 84 14.00 -5.34 8.92
CA LEU A 84 14.58 -4.10 8.39
C LEU A 84 13.78 -2.87 8.81
N SER A 85 14.34 -2.10 9.73
CA SER A 85 13.88 -0.76 10.04
C SER A 85 14.54 0.28 9.11
N LEU A 86 13.98 1.48 9.03
CA LEU A 86 14.56 2.57 8.25
C LEU A 86 16.06 2.79 8.55
N LYS A 87 16.44 2.79 9.83
CA LYS A 87 17.86 2.95 10.24
C LYS A 87 18.76 1.88 9.65
N LYS A 88 18.27 0.65 9.59
CA LYS A 88 18.99 -0.48 9.00
C LYS A 88 19.09 -0.35 7.48
N ILE A 89 18.02 0.09 6.82
CA ILE A 89 18.01 0.32 5.38
C ILE A 89 19.00 1.43 4.99
N ILE A 90 19.02 2.53 5.75
CA ILE A 90 20.00 3.62 5.55
C ILE A 90 21.43 3.09 5.74
N ALA A 91 21.71 2.34 6.80
CA ALA A 91 23.03 1.76 7.03
C ALA A 91 23.49 0.82 5.90
N LEU A 92 22.57 0.02 5.35
CA LEU A 92 22.83 -0.85 4.20
C LEU A 92 23.07 -0.05 2.92
N HIS A 93 22.31 1.01 2.69
CA HIS A 93 22.50 1.89 1.55
C HIS A 93 23.84 2.65 1.63
N GLU A 94 24.21 3.16 2.81
CA GLU A 94 25.48 3.86 3.01
C GLU A 94 26.70 2.93 2.86
N ALA A 95 26.63 1.71 3.39
CA ALA A 95 27.75 0.77 3.39
C ALA A 95 27.91 0.02 2.06
N LEU A 96 26.80 -0.40 1.44
CA LEU A 96 26.80 -1.34 0.31
C LEU A 96 26.06 -0.80 -0.93
N ARG A 97 25.54 0.43 -0.90
CA ARG A 97 24.75 1.02 -1.99
C ARG A 97 23.56 0.15 -2.40
N ILE A 98 22.95 -0.52 -1.43
CA ILE A 98 21.73 -1.30 -1.64
C ILE A 98 20.58 -0.32 -1.93
N GLU A 99 19.99 -0.43 -3.11
CA GLU A 99 18.90 0.45 -3.56
C GLU A 99 17.57 -0.28 -3.71
N GLY A 100 17.55 -1.61 -3.69
CA GLY A 100 16.33 -2.41 -3.79
C GLY A 100 16.48 -3.85 -3.32
N MET A 101 15.40 -4.62 -3.43
CA MET A 101 15.35 -6.02 -2.98
C MET A 101 16.41 -6.90 -3.63
N ALA A 102 16.58 -6.79 -4.95
CA ALA A 102 17.54 -7.61 -5.70
C ALA A 102 19.00 -7.37 -5.26
N ASP A 103 19.37 -6.12 -4.97
CA ASP A 103 20.71 -5.79 -4.46
C ASP A 103 20.94 -6.36 -3.08
N LEU A 104 19.94 -6.25 -2.21
CA LEU A 104 20.00 -6.81 -0.87
C LEU A 104 20.15 -8.32 -0.90
N GLN A 105 19.35 -9.02 -1.72
CA GLN A 105 19.40 -10.47 -1.86
C GLN A 105 20.78 -10.94 -2.30
N ARG A 106 21.35 -10.30 -3.33
CA ARG A 106 22.71 -10.57 -3.82
C ARG A 106 23.76 -10.32 -2.74
N ALA A 107 23.69 -9.18 -2.04
CA ALA A 107 24.61 -8.86 -0.96
C ALA A 107 24.51 -9.84 0.23
N CYS A 108 23.32 -10.38 0.52
CA CYS A 108 23.15 -11.44 1.50
C CYS A 108 23.77 -12.77 1.06
N GLN A 109 23.59 -13.15 -0.22
CA GLN A 109 24.16 -14.38 -0.79
C GLN A 109 25.69 -14.35 -0.84
N GLU A 110 26.26 -13.19 -1.14
CA GLU A 110 27.71 -12.96 -1.13
C GLU A 110 28.29 -12.81 0.29
N GLY A 111 27.44 -12.77 1.33
CA GLY A 111 27.87 -12.61 2.71
C GLY A 111 28.45 -11.23 3.02
N LEU A 112 28.06 -10.20 2.28
CA LEU A 112 28.51 -8.81 2.48
C LEU A 112 27.72 -8.14 3.62
N VAL A 113 26.45 -8.51 3.79
CA VAL A 113 25.55 -7.87 4.76
C VAL A 113 26.02 -8.12 6.20
N ARG A 114 26.50 -9.32 6.52
CA ARG A 114 27.06 -9.66 7.85
C ARG A 114 28.30 -8.86 8.26
N ALA A 115 28.93 -8.12 7.34
CA ALA A 115 30.06 -7.25 7.63
C ALA A 115 29.62 -5.82 8.01
N VAL A 116 28.35 -5.46 7.76
CA VAL A 116 27.81 -4.14 8.10
C VAL A 116 27.50 -4.07 9.59
N LYS A 117 27.89 -2.97 10.25
CA LYS A 117 27.64 -2.76 11.68
C LYS A 117 26.15 -2.93 12.00
N GLY A 118 25.85 -3.82 12.96
CA GLY A 118 24.47 -4.14 13.35
C GLY A 118 23.81 -5.28 12.57
N PHE A 119 24.53 -5.84 11.59
CA PHE A 119 24.13 -7.02 10.84
C PHE A 119 25.16 -8.12 11.07
N GLY A 120 24.81 -9.16 11.83
CA GLY A 120 25.62 -10.37 11.95
C GLY A 120 25.08 -11.49 11.06
N GLN A 121 25.76 -12.64 11.05
CA GLN A 121 25.34 -13.82 10.28
C GLN A 121 23.87 -14.22 10.53
N LYS A 122 23.41 -14.17 11.79
CA LYS A 122 22.01 -14.46 12.13
C LYS A 122 21.03 -13.44 11.52
N ALA A 123 21.42 -12.18 11.46
CA ALA A 123 20.57 -11.13 10.89
C ALA A 123 20.48 -11.27 9.37
N GLU A 124 21.61 -11.53 8.71
CA GLU A 124 21.66 -11.80 7.26
C GLU A 124 20.82 -13.02 6.87
N ALA A 125 20.98 -14.15 7.58
CA ALA A 125 20.18 -15.34 7.34
C ALA A 125 18.67 -15.08 7.52
N LYS A 126 18.29 -14.29 8.52
CA LYS A 126 16.89 -13.90 8.74
C LYS A 126 16.35 -12.99 7.63
N ILE A 127 17.18 -12.08 7.12
CA ILE A 127 16.83 -11.21 5.99
C ILE A 127 16.62 -12.06 4.75
N LEU A 128 17.57 -12.94 4.41
CA LEU A 128 17.47 -13.81 3.23
C LEU A 128 16.21 -14.68 3.28
N ALA A 129 15.94 -15.33 4.41
CA ALA A 129 14.71 -16.11 4.61
C ALA A 129 13.43 -15.26 4.49
N ALA A 130 13.47 -13.98 4.90
CA ALA A 130 12.34 -13.08 4.75
C ALA A 130 12.13 -12.64 3.29
N ILE A 131 13.21 -12.46 2.52
CA ILE A 131 13.14 -12.21 1.07
C ILE A 131 12.53 -13.41 0.37
N GLU A 132 13.06 -14.62 0.61
CA GLU A 132 12.52 -15.86 0.03
C GLU A 132 11.04 -16.05 0.37
N LYS A 133 10.62 -15.71 1.59
CA LYS A 133 9.21 -15.79 1.98
C LYS A 133 8.32 -14.78 1.23
N LEU A 134 8.85 -13.60 0.91
CA LEU A 134 8.14 -12.60 0.11
C LEU A 134 8.05 -13.01 -1.37
N GLU A 135 9.11 -13.59 -1.92
CA GLU A 135 9.16 -14.10 -3.29
C GLU A 135 8.30 -15.35 -3.48
N ASN A 136 8.38 -16.29 -2.53
CA ASN A 136 7.58 -17.52 -2.52
C ASN A 136 6.18 -17.32 -1.94
N ARG A 137 5.79 -16.08 -1.67
CA ARG A 137 4.40 -15.77 -1.40
C ARG A 137 3.67 -16.00 -2.71
N GLU A 138 3.09 -17.19 -2.89
CA GLU A 138 2.09 -17.40 -3.93
C GLU A 138 0.94 -16.45 -3.62
N ASP A 139 1.01 -15.27 -4.21
CA ASP A 139 -0.01 -14.24 -4.15
C ASP A 139 -1.25 -14.66 -4.96
N ARG A 140 -1.42 -15.95 -5.23
CA ARG A 140 -2.49 -16.51 -6.04
C ARG A 140 -2.91 -17.87 -5.48
N THR A 141 -4.20 -18.02 -5.23
CA THR A 141 -4.86 -19.25 -4.79
C THR A 141 -5.53 -19.90 -6.00
N LEU A 142 -5.62 -21.23 -6.02
CA LEU A 142 -6.39 -21.95 -7.04
C LEU A 142 -7.87 -21.56 -6.99
N LEU A 143 -8.52 -21.60 -8.16
CA LEU A 143 -9.92 -21.19 -8.33
C LEU A 143 -10.86 -21.91 -7.35
N ASP A 144 -10.70 -23.22 -7.17
CA ASP A 144 -11.57 -24.05 -6.32
C ASP A 144 -11.53 -23.60 -4.86
N HIS A 145 -10.32 -23.42 -4.31
CA HIS A 145 -10.15 -22.94 -2.95
C HIS A 145 -10.62 -21.49 -2.80
N ALA A 146 -10.30 -20.62 -3.76
CA ALA A 146 -10.75 -19.23 -3.70
C ALA A 146 -12.28 -19.10 -3.81
N LEU A 147 -12.93 -19.99 -4.58
CA LEU A 147 -14.37 -20.01 -4.73
C LEU A 147 -15.08 -20.48 -3.47
N ALA A 148 -14.58 -21.55 -2.83
CA ALA A 148 -15.13 -22.04 -1.57
C ALA A 148 -15.12 -20.95 -0.47
N GLU A 149 -14.00 -20.25 -0.32
CA GLU A 149 -13.88 -19.14 0.63
C GLU A 149 -14.80 -17.96 0.25
N ALA A 150 -14.88 -17.62 -1.03
CA ALA A 150 -15.76 -16.54 -1.49
C ALA A 150 -17.24 -16.87 -1.29
N GLU A 151 -17.66 -18.11 -1.50
CA GLU A 151 -19.04 -18.53 -1.28
C GLU A 151 -19.43 -18.45 0.20
N ALA A 152 -18.51 -18.81 1.11
CA ALA A 152 -18.73 -18.67 2.56
C ALA A 152 -18.94 -17.20 2.96
N VAL A 153 -18.08 -16.30 2.47
CA VAL A 153 -18.22 -14.85 2.71
C VAL A 153 -19.50 -14.30 2.06
N LEU A 154 -19.82 -14.75 0.85
CA LEU A 154 -21.02 -14.32 0.14
C LEU A 154 -22.29 -14.70 0.89
N HIS A 155 -22.32 -15.90 1.46
CA HIS A 155 -23.44 -16.37 2.27
C HIS A 155 -23.63 -15.47 3.49
N TYR A 156 -22.55 -15.22 4.24
CA TYR A 156 -22.58 -14.32 5.39
C TYR A 156 -23.07 -12.91 5.04
N LEU A 157 -22.59 -12.34 3.93
CA LEU A 157 -22.98 -10.99 3.50
C LEU A 157 -24.45 -10.92 3.05
N ARG A 158 -25.03 -11.99 2.51
CA ARG A 158 -26.44 -12.00 2.08
C ARG A 158 -27.43 -12.00 3.24
N ASP A 159 -26.98 -12.34 4.44
CA ASP A 159 -27.81 -12.32 5.65
C ASP A 159 -27.87 -10.92 6.30
N ALA A 160 -27.04 -9.97 5.86
CA ALA A 160 -27.03 -8.61 6.41
C ALA A 160 -28.23 -7.79 5.88
N PRO A 161 -29.02 -7.15 6.76
CA PRO A 161 -30.23 -6.42 6.35
C PRO A 161 -29.93 -5.18 5.50
N GLU A 162 -28.72 -4.62 5.59
CA GLU A 162 -28.27 -3.48 4.81
C GLU A 162 -27.95 -3.85 3.34
N ILE A 163 -27.81 -5.13 3.02
CA ILE A 163 -27.43 -5.63 1.70
C ILE A 163 -28.69 -6.13 0.97
N ALA A 164 -29.07 -5.45 -0.11
CA ALA A 164 -30.19 -5.86 -0.96
C ALA A 164 -29.80 -7.01 -1.91
N GLN A 165 -28.57 -6.98 -2.42
CA GLN A 165 -28.01 -8.03 -3.27
C GLN A 165 -26.49 -8.05 -3.13
N CYS A 166 -25.87 -9.22 -3.15
CA CYS A 166 -24.42 -9.35 -3.21
C CYS A 166 -24.02 -10.51 -4.13
N ASP A 167 -22.96 -10.31 -4.92
CA ASP A 167 -22.41 -11.28 -5.86
C ASP A 167 -20.88 -11.21 -5.96
N ILE A 168 -20.28 -12.34 -6.35
CA ILE A 168 -18.85 -12.45 -6.65
C ILE A 168 -18.54 -11.74 -7.97
N ALA A 169 -17.45 -10.97 -7.98
CA ALA A 169 -16.97 -10.19 -9.11
C ALA A 169 -15.52 -10.58 -9.51
N GLY A 170 -14.90 -9.78 -10.36
CA GLY A 170 -13.47 -9.88 -10.64
C GLY A 170 -13.04 -11.18 -11.35
N SER A 171 -11.81 -11.62 -11.07
CA SER A 171 -11.20 -12.82 -11.68
C SER A 171 -11.91 -14.11 -11.31
N LEU A 172 -12.50 -14.16 -10.11
CA LEU A 172 -13.21 -15.33 -9.60
C LEU A 172 -14.49 -15.59 -10.40
N ARG A 173 -15.30 -14.53 -10.64
CA ARG A 173 -16.47 -14.60 -11.55
C ARG A 173 -16.09 -15.04 -12.97
N ARG A 174 -14.91 -14.66 -13.45
CA ARG A 174 -14.38 -15.05 -14.78
C ARG A 174 -13.71 -16.42 -14.80
N ARG A 175 -13.73 -17.17 -13.68
CA ARG A 175 -13.14 -18.51 -13.54
C ARG A 175 -11.67 -18.57 -13.95
N LYS A 176 -10.88 -17.55 -13.61
CA LYS A 176 -9.41 -17.64 -13.77
C LYS A 176 -8.88 -18.76 -12.88
N GLU A 177 -7.96 -19.56 -13.41
CA GLU A 177 -7.39 -20.75 -12.78
C GLU A 177 -6.70 -20.42 -11.45
N THR A 178 -6.12 -19.23 -11.36
CA THR A 178 -5.49 -18.70 -10.15
C THR A 178 -5.96 -17.27 -9.86
N VAL A 179 -6.24 -16.99 -8.59
CA VAL A 179 -6.89 -15.77 -8.11
C VAL A 179 -6.08 -15.15 -6.96
N ARG A 180 -5.77 -13.85 -7.08
CA ARG A 180 -5.02 -13.10 -6.06
C ARG A 180 -5.91 -12.50 -4.97
N GLN A 181 -7.11 -12.08 -5.36
CA GLN A 181 -8.07 -11.40 -4.49
C GLN A 181 -9.48 -11.83 -4.85
N ILE A 182 -10.32 -11.97 -3.83
CA ILE A 182 -11.76 -12.14 -3.97
C ILE A 182 -12.35 -10.73 -4.08
N HIS A 183 -13.06 -10.47 -5.17
CA HIS A 183 -13.81 -9.24 -5.34
C HIS A 183 -15.30 -9.56 -5.22
N MET A 184 -16.02 -8.73 -4.49
CA MET A 184 -17.47 -8.81 -4.34
C MET A 184 -18.09 -7.46 -4.65
N ILE A 185 -19.33 -7.49 -5.09
CA ILE A 185 -20.14 -6.30 -5.29
C ILE A 185 -21.42 -6.47 -4.48
N ALA A 186 -21.82 -5.41 -3.77
CA ALA A 186 -23.05 -5.37 -2.99
C ALA A 186 -23.88 -4.15 -3.40
N ALA A 187 -25.20 -4.35 -3.53
CA ALA A 187 -26.18 -3.30 -3.66
C ALA A 187 -26.76 -3.00 -2.27
N SER A 188 -26.74 -1.74 -1.86
CA SER A 188 -27.26 -1.29 -0.57
C SER A 188 -27.90 0.09 -0.71
N GLY A 189 -28.96 0.33 0.07
CA GLY A 189 -29.52 1.66 0.26
C GLY A 189 -28.68 2.55 1.18
N ASP A 190 -27.81 1.95 2.00
CA ASP A 190 -26.84 2.65 2.85
C ASP A 190 -25.44 2.02 2.71
N PRO A 191 -24.68 2.37 1.65
CA PRO A 191 -23.36 1.80 1.41
C PRO A 191 -22.36 2.03 2.54
N LYS A 192 -22.52 3.07 3.37
CA LYS A 192 -21.60 3.35 4.47
C LYS A 192 -21.72 2.31 5.57
N ALA A 193 -22.95 1.95 5.94
CA ALA A 193 -23.22 0.91 6.92
C ALA A 193 -22.68 -0.48 6.52
N VAL A 194 -22.45 -0.70 5.21
CA VAL A 194 -21.89 -1.96 4.69
C VAL A 194 -20.35 -1.95 4.65
N ILE A 195 -19.72 -0.77 4.52
CA ILE A 195 -18.27 -0.62 4.34
C ILE A 195 -17.53 -0.32 5.66
N ASP A 196 -18.19 0.32 6.62
CA ASP A 196 -17.65 0.66 7.96
C ASP A 196 -17.65 -0.54 8.92
#